data_AF-A0AAN9AVK1-F1
#
_entry.id   AF-A0AAN9AVK1-F1
#
_cell.length_a   1.000
_cell.length_b   1.000
_cell.length_c   1.000
_cell.angle_alpha   90.00
_cell.angle_beta   90.00
_cell.angle_gamma   90.00
#
_symmetry.space_group_name_H-M   'P 1'
#
loop_
_entity.id
_entity.type
_entity.pdbx_description
1 polymer ?
#
loop_
_entity_poly.entity_id
_entity_poly.type
_entity_poly.pdbx_seq_one_letter_code
_entity_poly.pdbx_strand_id
1 'polypeptide(L)'
;MKRFADLSREEIENKRRLLTPTTTQKATTSAAKVFRDYLAEKGKPVSFEQYEKKELDAALSSFYIEARTKTGEIYKKTSLDAVRYGINRHLKSSPQNKDFDILTDPSFASSNEMFKVAMREIKAQGKAAINHHPPMSDIDRNKLYNSIYLSQATPNGLYNKAKLKGKWPASVGPSNSRYWFSLCSYCYFCSWTSDRTAESSTVLSFRVFALSLWSCITSSVGFSMSSTRPATGSRICCIPS
;
A
#
# COMPACT_ATOMS: atom_id res chain seq x y z
N MET A 1 10.28 23.21 44.34
CA MET A 1 9.51 23.16 43.08
C MET A 1 9.57 21.75 42.51
N LYS A 2 8.44 21.19 42.07
CA LYS A 2 8.42 19.87 41.42
C LYS A 2 8.86 20.02 39.96
N ARG A 3 9.93 19.33 39.57
CA ARG A 3 10.49 19.37 38.21
C ARG A 3 9.57 18.66 37.19
N PHE A 4 8.84 17.65 37.62
CA PHE A 4 8.04 16.78 36.75
C PHE A 4 6.55 16.95 37.04
N ALA A 5 5.75 16.88 35.98
CA ALA A 5 4.29 16.91 36.06
C ALA A 5 3.75 15.52 36.40
N ASP A 6 2.82 15.46 37.34
CA ASP A 6 2.03 14.27 37.62
C ASP A 6 0.76 14.33 36.76
N LEU A 7 0.78 13.65 35.62
CA LEU A 7 -0.39 13.55 34.75
C LEU A 7 -1.28 12.41 35.21
N SER A 8 -2.57 12.68 35.31
CA SER A 8 -3.58 11.65 35.50
C SER A 8 -3.62 10.69 34.30
N ARG A 9 -4.11 9.47 34.54
CA ARG A 9 -4.31 8.47 33.47
C ARG A 9 -5.19 9.00 32.35
N GLU A 10 -6.19 9.81 32.68
CA GLU A 10 -7.12 10.44 31.73
C GLU A 10 -6.41 11.47 30.84
N GLU A 11 -5.52 12.29 31.39
CA GLU A 11 -4.74 13.25 30.59
C GLU A 11 -3.77 12.54 29.65
N ILE A 12 -3.14 11.46 30.10
CA ILE A 12 -2.26 10.64 29.26
C ILE A 12 -3.07 10.03 28.10
N GLU A 13 -4.26 9.50 28.39
CA GLU A 13 -5.16 8.95 27.37
C GLU A 13 -5.65 10.02 26.39
N ASN A 14 -6.04 11.20 26.88
CA ASN A 14 -6.43 12.33 26.03
C ASN A 14 -5.28 12.74 25.10
N LYS A 15 -4.04 12.79 25.60
CA LYS A 15 -2.86 13.05 24.77
C LYS A 15 -2.65 11.96 23.71
N ARG A 16 -2.85 10.68 24.05
CA ARG A 16 -2.79 9.57 23.09
C ARG A 16 -3.87 9.66 22.02
N ARG A 17 -5.09 10.06 22.38
CA ARG A 17 -6.17 10.27 21.41
C ARG A 17 -5.83 11.39 20.43
N LEU A 18 -5.30 12.50 20.93
CA LEU A 18 -4.90 13.64 20.11
C LEU A 18 -3.73 13.33 19.16
N LEU A 19 -2.92 12.31 19.45
CA LEU A 19 -1.86 11.83 18.53
C LEU A 19 -2.46 11.36 17.20
N THR A 20 -3.64 10.76 17.23
CA THR A 20 -4.29 10.24 16.01
C THR A 20 -5.15 11.35 15.41
N PRO A 21 -4.98 11.69 14.11
CA PRO A 21 -5.81 12.70 13.46
C PRO A 21 -7.31 12.35 13.54
N THR A 22 -8.16 13.36 13.71
CA THR A 22 -9.62 13.19 13.85
C THR A 22 -10.25 12.47 12.65
N THR A 23 -9.72 12.68 11.45
CA THR A 23 -10.11 11.96 10.23
C THR A 23 -9.84 10.46 10.33
N THR A 24 -8.65 10.10 10.81
CA THR A 24 -8.25 8.71 11.05
C THR A 24 -9.09 8.07 12.16
N GLN A 25 -9.38 8.80 13.24
CA GLN A 25 -10.28 8.32 14.29
C GLN A 25 -11.66 7.96 13.71
N LYS A 26 -12.28 8.87 12.94
CA LYS A 26 -13.56 8.63 12.26
C LYS A 26 -13.50 7.42 11.33
N ALA A 27 -12.43 7.27 10.55
CA ALA A 27 -12.24 6.10 9.68
C ALA A 27 -12.14 4.79 10.48
N THR A 28 -11.50 4.82 11.65
CA THR A 28 -11.40 3.67 12.58
C THR A 28 -12.78 3.27 13.09
N THR A 29 -13.52 4.24 13.63
CA THR A 29 -14.86 4.01 14.16
C THR A 29 -15.81 3.52 13.07
N SER A 30 -15.71 4.08 11.87
CA SER A 30 -16.50 3.64 10.72
C SER A 30 -16.17 2.20 10.32
N ALA A 31 -14.89 1.81 10.28
CA ALA A 31 -14.50 0.44 9.95
C ALA A 31 -15.00 -0.57 10.99
N ALA A 32 -14.87 -0.25 12.28
CA ALA A 32 -15.43 -1.05 13.37
C ALA A 32 -16.95 -1.15 13.25
N LYS A 33 -17.64 -0.05 12.91
CA LYS A 33 -19.10 -0.06 12.69
C LYS A 33 -19.50 -0.99 11.54
N VAL A 34 -18.79 -0.97 10.41
CA VAL A 34 -19.08 -1.87 9.28
C VAL A 34 -19.02 -3.34 9.72
N PHE A 35 -18.00 -3.70 10.50
CA PHE A 35 -17.88 -5.06 11.01
C PHE A 35 -18.98 -5.42 12.02
N ARG A 36 -19.35 -4.48 12.91
CA ARG A 36 -20.49 -4.65 13.84
C ARG A 36 -21.82 -4.84 13.12
N ASP A 37 -22.08 -4.02 12.11
CA ASP A 37 -23.29 -4.09 11.29
C ASP A 37 -23.38 -5.48 10.62
N TYR A 38 -22.26 -5.99 10.08
CA TYR A 38 -22.17 -7.34 9.53
C TYR A 38 -22.44 -8.44 10.57
N LEU A 39 -21.85 -8.34 11.77
CA LEU A 39 -22.07 -9.34 12.82
C LEU A 39 -23.53 -9.36 13.29
N ALA A 40 -24.16 -8.18 13.39
CA ALA A 40 -25.57 -8.06 13.72
C ALA A 40 -26.46 -8.75 12.67
N GLU A 41 -26.18 -8.57 11.38
CA GLU A 41 -26.90 -9.22 10.28
C GLU A 41 -26.74 -10.75 10.30
N LYS A 42 -25.56 -11.24 10.69
CA LYS A 42 -25.28 -12.68 10.83
C LYS A 42 -25.77 -13.29 12.15
N GLY A 43 -26.43 -12.52 13.02
CA GLY A 43 -26.89 -12.98 14.33
C GLY A 43 -25.75 -13.35 15.28
N LYS A 44 -24.54 -12.81 15.06
CA LYS A 44 -23.37 -13.02 15.92
C LYS A 44 -23.27 -11.91 16.96
N PRO A 45 -22.60 -12.16 18.11
CA PRO A 45 -22.42 -11.12 19.13
C PRO A 45 -21.69 -9.91 18.56
N VAL A 46 -22.30 -8.72 18.64
CA VAL A 46 -21.78 -7.49 18.03
C VAL A 46 -20.48 -7.01 18.67
N SER A 47 -20.24 -7.40 19.93
CA SER A 47 -19.05 -7.07 20.72
C SER A 47 -17.84 -7.92 20.32
N PHE A 48 -17.35 -7.74 19.10
CA PHE A 48 -16.19 -8.48 18.59
C PHE A 48 -14.88 -8.22 19.36
N GLU A 49 -14.83 -7.17 20.19
CA GLU A 49 -13.73 -6.91 21.10
C GLU A 49 -13.55 -8.01 22.16
N GLN A 50 -14.61 -8.80 22.44
CA GLN A 50 -14.61 -9.87 23.44
C GLN A 50 -14.29 -11.24 22.85
N TYR A 51 -14.17 -11.36 21.52
CA TYR A 51 -13.97 -12.63 20.85
C TYR A 51 -12.59 -13.21 21.18
N GLU A 52 -12.52 -14.54 21.22
CA GLU A 52 -11.22 -15.23 21.19
C GLU A 52 -10.58 -15.07 19.80
N LYS A 53 -9.24 -15.17 19.72
CA LYS A 53 -8.51 -15.05 18.45
C LYS A 53 -9.07 -15.96 17.36
N LYS A 54 -9.40 -17.22 17.70
CA LYS A 54 -9.95 -18.20 16.75
C LYS A 54 -11.34 -17.82 16.24
N GLU A 55 -12.21 -17.37 17.13
CA GLU A 55 -13.57 -16.93 16.77
C GLU A 55 -13.52 -15.68 15.88
N LEU A 56 -12.62 -14.75 16.21
CA LEU A 56 -12.40 -13.54 15.44
C LEU A 56 -11.85 -13.86 14.04
N ASP A 57 -10.91 -14.80 13.92
CA ASP A 57 -10.39 -15.25 12.63
C ASP A 57 -11.49 -15.88 11.75
N ALA A 58 -12.33 -16.76 12.31
CA ALA A 58 -13.45 -17.35 11.57
C ALA A 58 -14.48 -16.28 11.12
N ALA A 59 -14.78 -15.31 11.99
CA ALA A 59 -15.69 -14.22 11.67
C ALA A 59 -15.13 -13.30 10.57
N LEU A 60 -13.85 -12.95 10.64
CA LEU A 60 -13.16 -12.13 9.64
C LEU A 60 -13.04 -12.87 8.30
N SER A 61 -12.80 -14.18 8.32
CA SER A 61 -12.75 -15.02 7.12
C SER A 61 -14.03 -14.94 6.30
N SER A 62 -15.18 -15.10 6.98
CA SER A 62 -16.50 -15.00 6.34
C SER A 62 -16.77 -13.56 5.88
N PHE A 63 -16.42 -12.59 6.73
CA PHE A 63 -16.62 -11.17 6.45
C PHE A 63 -15.92 -10.73 5.15
N TYR A 64 -14.67 -11.11 4.91
CA TYR A 64 -13.96 -10.61 3.72
C TYR A 64 -14.55 -11.06 2.39
N ILE A 65 -15.18 -12.23 2.34
CA ILE A 65 -15.85 -12.74 1.14
C ILE A 65 -17.25 -12.14 0.99
N GLU A 66 -17.98 -12.06 2.10
CA GLU A 66 -19.39 -11.69 2.10
C GLU A 66 -19.63 -10.17 2.19
N ALA A 67 -18.60 -9.39 2.54
CA ALA A 67 -18.72 -7.95 2.70
C ALA A 67 -19.27 -7.28 1.42
N ARG A 68 -20.36 -6.53 1.57
CA ARG A 68 -20.97 -5.71 0.53
C ARG A 68 -21.20 -4.29 1.03
N THR A 69 -21.28 -3.33 0.12
CA THR A 69 -21.70 -1.96 0.43
C THR A 69 -23.18 -1.94 0.82
N LYS A 70 -23.66 -0.81 1.33
CA LYS A 70 -25.10 -0.60 1.61
C LYS A 70 -25.99 -0.76 0.38
N THR A 71 -25.44 -0.63 -0.83
CA THR A 71 -26.15 -0.85 -2.09
C THR A 71 -26.13 -2.31 -2.54
N GLY A 72 -25.50 -3.20 -1.78
CA GLY A 72 -25.32 -4.62 -2.14
C GLY A 72 -24.14 -4.88 -3.08
N GLU A 73 -23.38 -3.85 -3.45
CA GLU A 73 -22.24 -4.00 -4.34
C GLU A 73 -20.99 -4.53 -3.64
N ILE A 74 -20.15 -5.24 -4.39
CA ILE A 74 -18.81 -5.61 -3.94
C ILE A 74 -17.95 -4.37 -3.73
N TYR A 75 -17.22 -4.33 -2.61
CA TYR A 75 -16.30 -3.26 -2.25
C TYR A 75 -15.18 -3.09 -3.28
N LYS A 76 -14.70 -1.85 -3.42
CA LYS A 76 -13.44 -1.57 -4.12
C LYS A 76 -12.26 -2.09 -3.29
N LYS A 77 -11.16 -2.43 -3.97
CA LYS A 77 -9.93 -2.93 -3.34
C LYS A 77 -9.47 -2.02 -2.18
N THR A 78 -9.31 -0.74 -2.47
CA THR A 78 -8.85 0.27 -1.50
C THR A 78 -9.80 0.44 -0.32
N SER A 79 -11.09 0.28 -0.55
CA SER A 79 -12.11 0.38 0.50
C SER A 79 -12.04 -0.82 1.45
N LEU A 80 -11.91 -2.04 0.93
CA LEU A 80 -11.82 -3.23 1.79
C LEU A 80 -10.48 -3.26 2.56
N ASP A 81 -9.38 -2.86 1.92
CA ASP A 81 -8.10 -2.63 2.59
C ASP A 81 -8.27 -1.63 3.76
N ALA A 82 -8.89 -0.48 3.51
CA ALA A 82 -9.10 0.55 4.53
C ALA A 82 -9.96 0.05 5.70
N VAL A 83 -10.99 -0.77 5.45
CA VAL A 83 -11.79 -1.41 6.50
C VAL A 83 -10.93 -2.36 7.32
N ARG A 84 -10.14 -3.24 6.69
CA ARG A 84 -9.25 -4.17 7.38
C ARG A 84 -8.24 -3.46 8.27
N TYR A 85 -7.55 -2.43 7.77
CA TYR A 85 -6.64 -1.61 8.58
C TYR A 85 -7.37 -0.85 9.70
N GLY A 86 -8.58 -0.38 9.42
CA GLY A 86 -9.42 0.30 10.41
C GLY A 86 -9.81 -0.62 11.57
N ILE A 87 -10.19 -1.87 11.29
CA ILE A 87 -10.49 -2.88 12.32
C ILE A 87 -9.24 -3.20 13.15
N ASN A 88 -8.09 -3.44 12.49
CA ASN A 88 -6.84 -3.72 13.21
C ASN A 88 -6.48 -2.56 14.16
N ARG A 89 -6.57 -1.32 13.66
CA ARG A 89 -6.31 -0.14 14.46
C ARG A 89 -7.29 0.00 15.63
N HIS A 90 -8.58 -0.29 15.42
CA HIS A 90 -9.60 -0.26 16.47
C HIS A 90 -9.28 -1.22 17.61
N LEU A 91 -8.83 -2.44 17.28
CA LEU A 91 -8.47 -3.46 18.28
C LEU A 91 -7.21 -3.09 19.08
N LYS A 92 -6.24 -2.45 18.42
CA LYS A 92 -4.99 -2.00 19.06
C LYS A 92 -5.12 -0.69 19.83
N SER A 93 -6.06 0.17 19.43
CA SER A 93 -6.30 1.44 20.12
C SER A 93 -6.96 1.22 21.48
N SER A 94 -6.81 2.22 22.34
CA SER A 94 -7.58 2.32 23.57
C SER A 94 -9.07 2.48 23.25
N PRO A 95 -9.99 1.83 23.99
CA PRO A 95 -9.81 1.09 25.24
C PRO A 95 -9.38 -0.38 25.12
N GLN A 96 -9.40 -0.98 23.93
CA GLN A 96 -9.28 -2.43 23.74
C GLN A 96 -7.86 -2.93 24.01
N ASN A 97 -6.85 -2.18 23.54
CA ASN A 97 -5.42 -2.47 23.72
C ASN A 97 -5.06 -3.95 23.50
N LYS A 98 -5.59 -4.57 22.45
CA LYS A 98 -5.29 -5.96 22.11
C LYS A 98 -3.81 -6.09 21.73
N ASP A 99 -3.20 -7.18 22.16
CA ASP A 99 -1.79 -7.51 21.99
C ASP A 99 -1.48 -8.17 20.63
N PHE A 100 -2.50 -8.57 19.88
CA PHE A 100 -2.37 -9.23 18.59
C PHE A 100 -2.61 -8.29 17.40
N ASP A 101 -2.08 -8.70 16.24
CA ASP A 101 -2.27 -8.01 14.97
C ASP A 101 -2.98 -8.93 13.98
N ILE A 102 -4.19 -8.56 13.57
CA ILE A 102 -4.98 -9.37 12.62
C ILE A 102 -4.31 -9.50 11.24
N LEU A 103 -3.31 -8.67 10.93
CA LEU A 103 -2.63 -8.67 9.64
C LEU A 103 -1.44 -9.64 9.60
N THR A 104 -0.74 -9.81 10.72
CA THR A 104 0.55 -10.51 10.78
C THR A 104 0.58 -11.69 11.73
N ASP A 105 -0.29 -11.73 12.75
CA ASP A 105 -0.32 -12.82 13.72
C ASP A 105 -0.79 -14.12 13.02
N PRO A 106 -0.05 -15.24 13.17
CA PRO A 106 -0.37 -16.51 12.53
C PRO A 106 -1.72 -17.09 12.95
N SER A 107 -2.26 -16.67 14.09
CA SER A 107 -3.60 -17.04 14.55
C SER A 107 -4.71 -16.60 13.58
N PHE A 108 -4.40 -15.65 12.69
CA PHE A 108 -5.32 -15.11 11.68
C PHE A 108 -5.04 -15.63 10.26
N ALA A 109 -4.40 -16.79 10.12
CA ALA A 109 -4.01 -17.32 8.81
C ALA A 109 -5.21 -17.53 7.88
N SER A 110 -6.34 -18.06 8.39
CA SER A 110 -7.53 -18.33 7.58
C SER A 110 -8.14 -17.04 7.04
N SER A 111 -8.33 -16.04 7.89
CA SER A 111 -8.91 -14.76 7.46
C SER A 111 -8.00 -14.03 6.48
N ASN A 112 -6.69 -14.15 6.65
CA ASN A 112 -5.70 -13.58 5.73
C ASN A 112 -5.71 -14.28 4.37
N GLU A 113 -5.97 -15.58 4.31
CA GLU A 113 -6.17 -16.31 3.07
C GLU A 113 -7.47 -15.89 2.37
N MET A 114 -8.58 -15.86 3.10
CA MET A 114 -9.88 -15.45 2.55
C MET A 114 -9.87 -14.00 2.09
N PHE A 115 -9.12 -13.13 2.76
CA PHE A 115 -8.87 -11.77 2.27
C PHE A 115 -8.19 -11.77 0.90
N LYS A 116 -7.18 -12.63 0.67
CA LYS A 116 -6.52 -12.73 -0.64
C LYS A 116 -7.48 -13.27 -1.71
N VAL A 117 -8.39 -14.17 -1.35
CA VAL A 117 -9.47 -14.64 -2.24
C VAL A 117 -10.39 -13.48 -2.62
N ALA A 118 -10.90 -12.73 -1.64
CA ALA A 118 -11.73 -11.55 -1.89
C ALA A 118 -11.01 -10.52 -2.79
N MET A 119 -9.72 -10.27 -2.54
CA MET A 119 -8.91 -9.37 -3.37
C MET A 119 -8.79 -9.84 -4.82
N ARG A 120 -8.72 -11.16 -5.07
CA ARG A 120 -8.69 -11.72 -6.43
C ARG A 120 -10.04 -11.55 -7.12
N GLU A 121 -11.14 -11.78 -6.41
CA GLU A 121 -12.50 -11.59 -6.94
C GLU A 121 -12.74 -10.12 -7.33
N ILE A 122 -12.39 -9.17 -6.45
CA ILE A 122 -12.51 -7.73 -6.72
C ILE A 122 -11.71 -7.32 -7.96
N LYS A 123 -10.52 -7.92 -8.16
CA LYS A 123 -9.69 -7.69 -9.35
C LYS A 123 -10.34 -8.28 -10.60
N ALA A 124 -10.88 -9.50 -10.52
CA ALA A 124 -11.55 -10.16 -11.63
C ALA A 124 -12.77 -9.37 -12.12
N GLN A 125 -13.48 -8.68 -11.21
CA GLN A 125 -14.61 -7.81 -11.53
C GLN A 125 -14.20 -6.41 -12.02
N GLY A 126 -12.90 -6.13 -12.18
CA GLY A 126 -12.40 -4.82 -12.62
C GLY A 126 -12.50 -3.70 -11.56
N LYS A 127 -12.99 -3.98 -10.35
CA LYS A 127 -13.14 -3.00 -9.25
C LYS A 127 -11.84 -2.67 -8.52
N ALA A 128 -10.71 -3.14 -9.04
CA ALA A 128 -9.37 -2.82 -8.55
C ALA A 128 -8.77 -1.55 -9.20
N ALA A 129 -9.34 -1.07 -10.29
CA ALA A 129 -8.86 0.13 -10.96
C ALA A 129 -9.07 1.38 -10.08
N ILE A 130 -8.01 2.17 -9.92
CA ILE A 130 -8.07 3.47 -9.25
C ILE A 130 -8.37 4.51 -10.33
N ASN A 131 -9.57 5.08 -10.27
CA ASN A 131 -9.92 6.20 -11.14
C ASN A 131 -9.22 7.45 -10.63
N HIS A 132 -8.13 7.82 -11.29
CA HIS A 132 -7.48 9.10 -11.07
C HIS A 132 -8.29 10.21 -11.74
N HIS A 133 -8.30 11.40 -11.13
CA HIS A 133 -8.79 12.57 -11.83
C HIS A 133 -7.98 12.79 -13.10
N PRO A 134 -8.59 13.26 -14.20
CA PRO A 134 -7.85 13.53 -15.42
C PRO A 134 -6.75 14.59 -15.15
N PRO A 135 -5.64 14.56 -15.91
CA PRO A 135 -4.70 15.67 -15.91
C PRO A 135 -5.41 16.99 -16.26
N MET A 136 -4.99 18.08 -15.64
CA MET A 136 -5.50 19.42 -15.97
C MET A 136 -5.20 19.74 -17.43
N SER A 137 -6.21 20.24 -18.15
CA SER A 137 -6.05 20.58 -19.57
C SER A 137 -5.02 21.69 -19.78
N ASP A 138 -4.37 21.72 -20.95
CA ASP A 138 -3.40 22.76 -21.30
C ASP A 138 -4.03 24.16 -21.34
N ILE A 139 -5.30 24.23 -21.76
CA ILE A 139 -6.09 25.45 -21.81
C ILE A 139 -6.33 25.99 -20.39
N ASP A 140 -6.78 25.13 -19.48
CA ASP A 140 -7.02 25.53 -18.08
C ASP A 140 -5.72 25.85 -17.36
N ARG A 141 -4.64 25.12 -17.67
CA ARG A 141 -3.30 25.45 -17.20
C ARG A 141 -2.87 26.84 -17.65
N ASN A 142 -3.09 27.20 -18.91
CA ASN A 142 -2.75 28.51 -19.44
C ASN A 142 -3.58 29.63 -18.78
N LYS A 143 -4.90 29.41 -18.63
CA LYS A 143 -5.78 30.33 -17.89
C LYS A 143 -5.29 30.55 -16.46
N LEU A 144 -4.87 29.48 -15.78
CA LEU A 144 -4.32 29.56 -14.43
C LEU A 144 -3.02 30.38 -14.39
N TYR A 145 -2.08 30.15 -15.31
CA TYR A 145 -0.81 30.89 -15.37
C TYR A 145 -0.96 32.37 -15.72
N ASN A 146 -1.99 32.73 -16.48
CA ASN A 146 -2.30 34.11 -16.86
C ASN A 146 -3.28 34.80 -15.90
N SER A 147 -3.76 34.10 -14.88
CA SER A 147 -4.65 34.67 -13.87
C SER A 147 -3.88 35.57 -12.90
N ILE A 148 -4.62 36.48 -12.24
CA ILE A 148 -4.09 37.34 -11.17
C ILE A 148 -3.43 36.54 -10.04
N TYR A 149 -3.88 35.30 -9.82
CA TYR A 149 -3.42 34.43 -8.73
C TYR A 149 -2.00 33.91 -8.92
N LEU A 150 -1.48 33.89 -10.16
CA LEU A 150 -0.11 33.52 -10.50
C LEU A 150 0.65 34.67 -11.19
N SER A 151 0.16 35.90 -11.04
CA SER A 151 0.82 37.08 -11.61
C SER A 151 2.14 37.39 -10.87
N GLN A 152 3.18 37.75 -11.62
CA GLN A 152 4.46 38.19 -11.04
C GLN A 152 4.38 39.61 -10.48
N ALA A 153 3.34 40.38 -10.84
CA ALA A 153 3.16 41.76 -10.41
C ALA A 153 2.70 41.89 -8.95
N THR A 154 2.18 40.81 -8.34
CA THR A 154 1.74 40.81 -6.94
C THR A 154 2.61 39.85 -6.13
N PRO A 155 3.09 40.24 -4.94
CA PRO A 155 3.90 39.36 -4.08
C PRO A 155 3.28 37.97 -3.86
N ASN A 156 1.97 37.92 -3.59
CA ASN A 156 1.24 36.66 -3.41
C ASN A 156 1.18 35.82 -4.70
N GLY A 157 1.02 36.47 -5.85
CA GLY A 157 0.98 35.78 -7.14
C GLY A 157 2.33 35.17 -7.52
N LEU A 158 3.42 35.90 -7.26
CA LEU A 158 4.78 35.41 -7.44
C LEU A 158 5.08 34.23 -6.50
N TYR A 159 4.71 34.35 -5.22
CA TYR A 159 4.84 33.28 -4.23
C TYR A 159 4.11 32.00 -4.66
N ASN A 160 2.84 32.13 -5.08
CA ASN A 160 2.04 31.00 -5.57
C ASN A 160 2.65 30.37 -6.82
N LYS A 161 3.12 31.18 -7.77
CA LYS A 161 3.76 30.70 -9.00
C LYS A 161 5.06 29.96 -8.69
N ALA A 162 5.89 30.48 -7.78
CA ALA A 162 7.11 29.80 -7.35
C ALA A 162 6.82 28.45 -6.68
N LYS A 163 5.78 28.38 -5.82
CA LYS A 163 5.34 27.14 -5.15
C LYS A 163 4.81 26.08 -6.13
N LEU A 164 4.32 26.49 -7.30
CA LEU A 164 3.80 25.61 -8.34
C LEU A 164 4.85 25.18 -9.37
N LYS A 165 5.92 25.97 -9.58
CA LYS A 165 7.01 25.58 -10.48
C LYS A 165 7.66 24.28 -9.96
N GLY A 166 7.67 23.25 -10.80
CA GLY A 166 8.20 21.91 -10.47
C GLY A 166 7.14 20.86 -10.06
N LYS A 167 5.88 21.24 -9.84
CA LYS A 167 4.79 20.29 -9.51
C LYS A 167 4.04 19.76 -10.72
N TRP A 168 4.22 20.39 -11.86
CA TRP A 168 3.57 20.00 -13.11
C TRP A 168 4.66 19.61 -14.11
N PRO A 169 4.52 18.49 -14.82
CA PRO A 169 5.41 18.21 -15.93
C PRO A 169 5.35 19.40 -16.88
N ALA A 170 6.51 19.96 -17.22
CA ALA A 170 6.59 20.96 -18.28
C ALA A 170 5.90 20.35 -19.50
N SER A 171 5.03 21.13 -20.15
CA SER A 171 4.39 20.73 -21.41
C SER A 171 5.47 20.19 -22.33
N VAL A 172 5.46 18.88 -22.57
CA VAL A 172 6.35 18.26 -23.53
C VAL A 172 5.91 18.81 -24.87
N GLY A 173 6.61 19.82 -25.37
CA GLY A 173 6.45 20.26 -26.76
C GLY A 173 6.68 19.07 -27.68
N PRO A 174 6.16 19.09 -28.91
CA PRO A 174 6.27 17.99 -29.85
C PRO A 174 7.70 17.92 -30.43
N SER A 175 8.70 17.62 -29.60
CA SER A 175 10.07 17.31 -30.03
C SER A 175 10.93 16.80 -28.86
N ASN A 176 10.68 15.58 -28.38
CA ASN A 176 11.73 14.59 -28.03
C ASN A 176 11.12 13.41 -27.27
N SER A 177 10.79 12.35 -28.01
CA SER A 177 10.51 11.03 -27.46
C SER A 177 11.83 10.37 -27.03
N ARG A 178 12.41 10.78 -25.89
CA ARG A 178 13.59 10.06 -25.36
C ARG A 178 13.83 10.13 -23.85
N TYR A 179 12.85 10.53 -23.06
CA TYR A 179 12.96 10.51 -21.59
C TYR A 179 11.65 10.10 -20.90
N TRP A 180 11.27 8.83 -21.04
CA TRP A 180 10.21 8.20 -20.21
C TRP A 180 10.56 6.76 -19.80
N PHE A 181 11.85 6.48 -19.60
CA PHE A 181 12.30 5.23 -18.96
C PHE A 181 13.44 5.51 -18.00
N SER A 182 13.12 6.05 -16.82
CA SER A 182 13.87 5.82 -15.58
C SER A 182 13.11 6.50 -14.45
N LEU A 183 12.97 5.83 -13.30
CA LEU A 183 12.23 6.24 -12.08
C LEU A 183 10.82 5.64 -11.89
N CYS A 184 10.63 4.37 -12.23
CA CYS A 184 9.66 3.51 -11.52
C CYS A 184 10.39 2.33 -10.87
N SER A 185 11.30 2.64 -9.96
CA SER A 185 11.86 1.66 -9.04
C SER A 185 12.53 2.44 -7.92
N TYR A 186 11.79 2.80 -6.86
CA TYR A 186 12.31 2.95 -5.51
C TYR A 186 11.16 3.19 -4.51
N CYS A 187 11.16 2.35 -3.46
CA CYS A 187 10.54 2.53 -2.14
C CYS A 187 9.03 2.31 -1.97
N TYR A 188 8.65 1.03 -1.87
CA TYR A 188 7.81 0.58 -0.75
C TYR A 188 8.67 -0.29 0.18
N PHE A 189 8.41 -0.18 1.50
CA PHE A 189 8.92 -1.02 2.59
C PHE A 189 10.31 -0.68 3.19
N CYS A 190 10.31 0.22 4.17
CA CYS A 190 11.26 0.18 5.28
C CYS A 190 10.47 0.36 6.59
N SER A 191 10.16 -0.76 7.24
CA SER A 191 9.73 -0.82 8.64
C SER A 191 10.35 -2.07 9.21
N TRP A 192 11.62 -1.97 9.60
CA TRP A 192 12.27 -2.95 10.44
C TRP A 192 12.70 -2.26 11.71
N THR A 193 12.13 -2.75 12.80
CA THR A 193 12.30 -2.31 14.18
C THR A 193 13.73 -2.56 14.64
N SER A 194 14.44 -1.49 15.02
CA SER A 194 15.67 -1.60 15.80
C SER A 194 15.31 -1.97 17.23
N ASP A 195 15.61 -3.20 17.61
CA ASP A 195 15.92 -3.53 18.99
C ASP A 195 17.01 -4.61 19.00
N ARG A 196 18.23 -4.20 19.34
CA ARG A 196 19.23 -5.08 19.96
C ARG A 196 20.39 -4.25 20.50
N THR A 197 20.33 -4.02 21.80
CA THR A 197 21.49 -3.84 22.66
C THR A 197 22.35 -5.11 22.68
N ALA A 198 23.62 -4.90 23.04
CA ALA A 198 24.63 -5.87 23.49
C ALA A 198 25.56 -6.52 22.44
N GLU A 199 26.81 -6.03 22.52
CA GLU A 199 28.08 -6.79 22.62
C GLU A 199 28.59 -7.50 21.35
N SER A 200 29.58 -6.94 20.67
CA SER A 200 31.02 -7.02 21.01
C SER A 200 31.54 -8.46 21.03
N SER A 201 31.98 -8.96 19.87
CA SER A 201 33.31 -9.59 19.67
C SER A 201 33.47 -10.22 18.28
N THR A 202 34.68 -10.11 17.74
CA THR A 202 35.34 -10.96 16.71
C THR A 202 34.92 -10.88 15.23
N VAL A 203 35.59 -9.95 14.53
CA VAL A 203 36.31 -10.07 13.24
C VAL A 203 36.17 -11.40 12.46
N LEU A 204 35.54 -11.37 11.27
CA LEU A 204 36.10 -11.90 10.00
C LEU A 204 35.13 -11.64 8.82
N SER A 205 35.69 -11.26 7.67
CA SER A 205 35.08 -11.29 6.33
C SER A 205 34.22 -10.10 5.85
N PHE A 206 34.86 -8.93 5.75
CA PHE A 206 34.54 -7.95 4.70
C PHE A 206 35.18 -8.42 3.39
N ARG A 207 34.39 -8.91 2.41
CA ARG A 207 34.62 -8.92 0.95
C ARG A 207 33.81 -10.03 0.27
N VAL A 208 32.54 -9.77 -0.09
CA VAL A 208 31.88 -10.20 -1.35
C VAL A 208 30.58 -9.39 -1.47
N PHE A 209 30.66 -8.13 -1.91
CA PHE A 209 29.48 -7.32 -2.24
C PHE A 209 29.82 -6.33 -3.35
N ALA A 210 30.34 -6.84 -4.48
CA ALA A 210 30.46 -6.12 -5.74
C ALA A 210 31.00 -7.13 -6.77
N LEU A 211 30.13 -7.77 -7.54
CA LEU A 211 30.39 -8.41 -8.85
C LEU A 211 29.13 -9.18 -9.33
N SER A 212 28.05 -8.47 -9.65
CA SER A 212 26.88 -9.05 -10.36
C SER A 212 26.08 -8.01 -11.18
N LEU A 213 26.73 -6.94 -11.63
CA LEU A 213 26.10 -5.87 -12.42
C LEU A 213 26.93 -5.43 -13.66
N TRP A 214 27.73 -6.34 -14.23
CA TRP A 214 28.49 -6.08 -15.46
C TRP A 214 28.45 -7.26 -16.46
N SER A 215 27.26 -7.80 -16.77
CA SER A 215 27.12 -8.78 -17.87
C SER A 215 25.79 -8.74 -18.63
N CYS A 216 25.02 -7.65 -18.58
CA CYS A 216 23.80 -7.51 -19.40
C CYS A 216 23.81 -6.32 -20.38
N ILE A 217 24.96 -5.68 -20.61
CA ILE A 217 25.10 -4.60 -21.61
C ILE A 217 26.18 -5.01 -22.62
N THR A 218 25.92 -6.04 -23.42
CA THR A 218 26.54 -6.31 -24.74
C THR A 218 26.00 -7.62 -25.33
N SER A 219 24.71 -7.67 -25.71
CA SER A 219 24.18 -8.70 -26.63
C SER A 219 22.73 -8.41 -26.96
N SER A 220 22.46 -7.54 -27.95
CA SER A 220 21.22 -7.53 -28.75
C SER A 220 21.28 -6.42 -29.81
N VAL A 221 22.26 -6.51 -30.72
CA VAL A 221 22.18 -5.91 -32.05
C VAL A 221 22.79 -6.93 -33.00
N GLY A 222 21.98 -7.52 -33.89
CA GLY A 222 22.40 -8.60 -34.77
C GLY A 222 21.24 -9.11 -35.61
N PHE A 223 20.96 -8.36 -36.67
CA PHE A 223 19.94 -8.62 -37.68
C PHE A 223 20.37 -9.77 -38.62
N SER A 224 19.36 -10.46 -39.16
CA SER A 224 19.37 -11.72 -39.93
C SER A 224 20.00 -11.63 -41.33
N MET A 225 20.58 -12.75 -41.83
CA MET A 225 20.42 -13.19 -43.22
C MET A 225 20.72 -14.70 -43.42
N SER A 226 19.64 -15.42 -43.79
CA SER A 226 19.47 -16.64 -44.61
C SER A 226 20.65 -17.51 -45.11
N SER A 227 20.49 -18.85 -45.05
CA SER A 227 20.21 -19.72 -46.24
C SER A 227 20.45 -21.23 -46.00
N THR A 228 19.43 -22.07 -46.30
CA THR A 228 19.45 -23.48 -46.82
C THR A 228 20.22 -24.59 -46.06
N ARG A 229 19.80 -25.84 -45.82
CA ARG A 229 18.67 -26.77 -46.11
C ARG A 229 18.84 -27.95 -45.09
N PRO A 230 17.80 -28.74 -44.79
CA PRO A 230 17.92 -29.95 -43.95
C PRO A 230 18.01 -31.23 -44.78
N ALA A 231 18.71 -32.26 -44.29
CA ALA A 231 18.34 -33.68 -44.34
C ALA A 231 19.52 -34.58 -44.00
N THR A 232 19.30 -35.51 -43.06
CA THR A 232 19.59 -36.96 -43.11
C THR A 232 20.14 -37.48 -41.78
N GLY A 233 19.61 -38.64 -41.36
CA GLY A 233 20.44 -39.62 -40.66
C GLY A 233 20.08 -39.91 -39.21
N SER A 234 18.90 -40.49 -39.01
CA SER A 234 18.56 -41.53 -38.04
C SER A 234 19.70 -42.12 -37.20
N ARG A 235 19.50 -42.15 -35.87
CA ARG A 235 19.87 -43.30 -35.03
C ARG A 235 18.97 -43.36 -33.80
N ILE A 236 17.93 -44.17 -33.94
CA ILE A 236 17.27 -44.87 -32.83
C ILE A 236 18.24 -45.97 -32.41
N CYS A 237 18.50 -46.13 -31.10
CA CYS A 237 18.64 -47.42 -30.43
C CYS A 237 18.80 -47.23 -28.91
N CYS A 238 17.74 -47.66 -28.20
CA CYS A 238 17.75 -48.49 -26.99
C CYS A 238 18.47 -48.00 -25.71
N ILE A 239 17.63 -47.58 -24.75
CA ILE A 239 17.72 -47.84 -23.29
C ILE A 239 17.80 -49.38 -23.09
N PRO A 240 18.60 -49.98 -22.17
CA PRO A 240 18.35 -49.85 -20.73
C PRO A 240 19.52 -49.95 -19.74
N SER A 241 19.17 -49.56 -18.50
CA SER A 241 19.86 -49.69 -17.19
C SER A 241 20.71 -48.49 -16.78
#